data_AF-A0A7Y0XBG1-F1
#
_entry.id   AF-A0A7Y0XBG1-F1
#
_cell.length_a   1.000
_cell.length_b   1.000
_cell.length_c   1.000
_cell.angle_alpha   90.00
_cell.angle_beta   90.00
_cell.angle_gamma   90.00
#
_symmetry.space_group_name_H-M   'P 1'
#
loop_
_entity.id
_entity.type
_entity.pdbx_description
1 polymer ?
#
loop_
_entity_poly.entity_id
_entity_poly.type
_entity_poly.pdbx_seq_one_letter_code
_entity_poly.pdbx_strand_id
1 'polypeptide(L)'
;LSPEAMRKVRGSKIGFIFQDPMTSLNPLFTVEQQLKETIHANMKVSDEEAYQRALSLMQQVGIPQPENRLKQYPHQFSGGMRQRVVIA
;
A
#
# COMPACT_ATOMS: atom_id res chain seq x y z
N LEU A 1 -1.16 -20.73 -16.96
CA LEU A 1 0.04 -20.06 -16.40
C LEU A 1 0.50 -20.86 -15.19
N SER A 2 1.81 -21.09 -15.03
CA SER A 2 2.35 -21.70 -13.80
C SER A 2 2.10 -20.78 -12.58
N PRO A 3 2.17 -21.28 -11.34
CA PRO A 3 2.02 -20.45 -10.14
C PRO A 3 2.95 -19.22 -10.13
N GLU A 4 4.20 -19.40 -10.58
CA GLU A 4 5.18 -18.32 -10.68
C GLU A 4 4.81 -17.30 -11.77
N ALA A 5 4.34 -17.76 -12.94
CA ALA A 5 3.87 -16.88 -13.99
C ALA A 5 2.60 -16.12 -13.57
N MET A 6 1.74 -16.74 -12.76
CA MET A 6 0.55 -16.11 -12.19
C MET A 6 0.91 -15.01 -11.17
N ARG A 7 1.95 -15.23 -10.35
CA ARG A 7 2.48 -14.21 -9.43
C ARG A 7 3.01 -12.98 -10.18
N LYS A 8 3.57 -13.15 -11.38
CA LYS A 8 3.99 -11.99 -12.19
C LYS A 8 2.82 -11.16 -12.70
N VAL A 9 1.62 -11.74 -12.83
CA VAL A 9 0.41 -11.02 -13.28
C VAL A 9 -0.31 -10.37 -12.10
N ARG A 10 -0.47 -11.10 -10.98
CA ARG A 10 -1.09 -10.61 -9.75
C ARG A 10 -0.13 -9.64 -9.06
N GLY A 11 -0.58 -8.44 -8.74
CA GLY A 11 0.21 -7.39 -8.11
C GLY A 11 0.90 -6.42 -9.10
N SER A 12 1.31 -6.87 -10.30
CA SER A 12 1.85 -5.95 -11.33
C SER A 12 0.79 -5.44 -12.32
N LYS A 13 -0.21 -6.27 -12.63
CA LYS A 13 -1.29 -5.95 -13.59
C LYS A 13 -2.68 -5.99 -12.97
N ILE A 14 -2.85 -6.79 -11.92
CA ILE A 14 -4.15 -7.01 -11.26
C ILE A 14 -3.95 -6.85 -9.76
N GLY A 15 -4.55 -5.81 -9.19
CA GLY A 15 -4.71 -5.64 -7.73
C GLY A 15 -6.01 -6.30 -7.25
N PHE A 16 -6.11 -6.55 -5.94
CA PHE A 16 -7.32 -7.11 -5.32
C PHE A 16 -7.65 -6.33 -4.05
N ILE A 17 -8.92 -5.94 -3.91
CA ILE A 17 -9.44 -5.27 -2.73
C ILE A 17 -10.48 -6.19 -2.10
N PHE A 18 -10.29 -6.56 -0.83
CA PHE A 18 -11.22 -7.41 -0.09
C PHE A 18 -12.53 -6.66 0.20
N GLN A 19 -13.63 -7.40 0.37
CA GLN A 19 -14.95 -6.83 0.67
C GLN A 19 -14.98 -6.07 2.00
N ASP A 20 -14.13 -6.46 2.96
CA ASP A 20 -13.82 -5.69 4.16
C ASP A 20 -12.41 -5.09 4.04
N PRO A 21 -12.24 -3.96 3.35
CA PRO A 21 -10.94 -3.33 3.18
C PRO A 21 -10.36 -2.86 4.52
N MET A 22 -11.20 -2.67 5.56
CA MET A 22 -10.74 -2.13 6.85
C MET A 22 -9.86 -3.12 7.62
N THR A 23 -9.96 -4.42 7.32
CA THR A 23 -9.11 -5.48 7.88
C THR A 23 -7.86 -5.76 7.05
N SER A 24 -7.73 -5.13 5.87
CA SER A 24 -6.63 -5.40 4.95
C SER A 24 -5.30 -4.79 5.41
N LEU A 25 -5.35 -3.78 6.29
CA LEU A 25 -4.15 -3.21 6.91
C LEU A 25 -3.86 -3.90 8.24
N ASN A 26 -2.65 -4.42 8.37
CA ASN A 26 -2.14 -4.97 9.61
C ASN A 26 -1.93 -3.85 10.65
N PRO A 27 -2.58 -3.91 11.83
CA PRO A 27 -2.52 -2.84 12.82
C PRO A 27 -1.17 -2.71 13.53
N LEU A 28 -0.28 -3.71 13.40
CA LEU A 28 1.04 -3.73 14.04
C LEU A 28 2.13 -3.01 13.23
N PHE A 29 1.83 -2.62 12.00
CA PHE A 29 2.77 -1.95 11.11
C PHE A 29 2.24 -0.57 10.71
N THR A 30 3.17 0.35 10.41
CA THR A 30 2.82 1.64 9.84
C THR A 30 2.28 1.49 8.43
N VAL A 31 1.61 2.53 7.92
CA VAL A 31 1.15 2.57 6.52
C VAL A 31 2.35 2.50 5.57
N GLU A 32 3.46 3.17 5.90
CA GLU A 32 4.70 3.12 5.14
C GLU A 32 5.24 1.70 4.96
N GLN A 33 5.36 0.95 6.07
CA GLN A 33 5.91 -0.41 6.04
C GLN A 33 5.11 -1.31 5.10
N GLN A 34 3.79 -1.23 5.16
CA GLN A 34 2.89 -2.08 4.36
C GLN A 34 2.89 -1.70 2.87
N LEU A 35 2.92 -0.40 2.57
CA LEU A 35 3.04 0.06 1.18
C LEU A 35 4.39 -0.32 0.58
N LYS A 36 5.50 -0.11 1.32
CA LYS A 36 6.84 -0.47 0.85
C LYS A 36 7.00 -1.99 0.68
N GLU A 37 6.46 -2.79 1.59
CA GLU A 37 6.44 -4.26 1.45
C GLU A 37 5.77 -4.67 0.13
N THR A 38 4.60 -4.10 -0.16
CA THR A 38 3.86 -4.37 -1.41
C THR A 38 4.66 -3.93 -2.64
N ILE A 39 5.32 -2.76 -2.58
CA ILE A 39 6.16 -2.26 -3.67
C ILE A 39 7.35 -3.21 -3.90
N HIS A 40 8.09 -3.58 -2.86
CA HIS A 40 9.24 -4.49 -2.97
C HIS A 40 8.84 -5.90 -3.41
N ALA A 41 7.64 -6.36 -3.05
CA ALA A 41 7.14 -7.66 -3.48
C ALA A 41 6.88 -7.73 -5.00
N ASN A 42 6.62 -6.59 -5.64
CA ASN A 42 6.24 -6.50 -7.05
C ASN A 42 7.27 -5.80 -7.94
N MET A 43 8.19 -5.03 -7.36
CA MET A 43 9.15 -4.19 -8.07
C MET A 43 10.56 -4.33 -7.50
N LYS A 44 11.56 -4.29 -8.38
CA LYS A 44 12.98 -4.21 -7.98
C LYS A 44 13.41 -2.75 -7.90
N VAL A 45 13.20 -2.15 -6.74
CA VAL A 45 13.54 -0.75 -6.45
C VAL A 45 14.29 -0.65 -5.12
N SER A 46 15.07 0.42 -4.96
CA SER A 46 15.69 0.77 -3.67
C SER A 46 14.65 1.18 -2.63
N ASP A 47 15.06 1.20 -1.36
CA ASP A 47 14.19 1.59 -0.25
C ASP A 47 13.71 3.06 -0.39
N GLU A 48 14.60 3.95 -0.86
CA GLU A 48 14.27 5.35 -1.12
C GLU A 48 13.25 5.48 -2.27
N GLU A 49 13.44 4.76 -3.37
CA GLU A 49 12.47 4.74 -4.47
C GLU A 49 11.12 4.17 -4.03
N ALA A 50 11.11 3.17 -3.15
CA ALA A 50 9.88 2.63 -2.58
C ALA A 50 9.17 3.65 -1.68
N TYR A 51 9.92 4.40 -0.87
CA TYR A 51 9.38 5.50 -0.08
C TYR A 51 8.75 6.60 -0.95
N GLN A 52 9.46 7.07 -1.99
CA GLN A 52 8.95 8.09 -2.91
C GLN A 52 7.68 7.61 -3.64
N ARG A 53 7.62 6.33 -4.02
CA ARG A 53 6.42 5.72 -4.61
C ARG A 53 5.27 5.67 -3.62
N ALA A 54 5.50 5.21 -2.39
CA ALA A 54 4.48 5.19 -1.34
C ALA A 54 3.92 6.59 -1.06
N LEU A 55 4.79 7.61 -1.05
CA LEU A 55 4.39 9.01 -0.93
C LEU A 55 3.50 9.46 -2.09
N SER A 56 3.90 9.15 -3.33
CA SER A 56 3.11 9.48 -4.53
C SER A 56 1.76 8.77 -4.54
N LEU A 57 1.70 7.50 -4.14
CA LEU A 57 0.45 6.74 -4.03
C LEU A 57 -0.48 7.41 -3.01
N MET A 58 0.04 7.83 -1.86
CA MET A 58 -0.75 8.54 -0.86
C MET A 58 -1.32 9.87 -1.34
N GLN A 59 -0.56 10.60 -2.16
CA GLN A 59 -1.03 11.81 -2.81
C GLN A 59 -2.14 11.52 -3.83
N GLN A 60 -1.97 10.48 -4.66
CA GLN A 60 -2.95 10.11 -5.69
C GLN A 60 -4.31 9.73 -5.10
N VAL A 61 -4.31 9.05 -3.96
CA VAL A 61 -5.56 8.70 -3.25
C VAL A 61 -6.03 9.80 -2.27
N GLY A 62 -5.48 11.02 -2.36
CA GLY A 62 -5.97 12.17 -1.61
C GLY A 62 -5.80 12.07 -0.09
N ILE A 63 -4.71 11.46 0.40
CA ILE A 63 -4.34 11.53 1.81
C ILE A 63 -3.60 12.86 2.08
N PRO A 64 -4.10 13.72 2.99
CA PRO A 64 -3.44 14.98 3.30
C PRO A 64 -2.18 14.74 4.12
N GLN A 65 -1.14 15.55 3.88
CA GLN A 65 0.16 15.48 4.57
C GLN A 65 0.76 14.05 4.54
N PRO A 66 0.92 13.47 3.34
CA PRO A 66 1.29 12.06 3.18
C PRO A 66 2.63 11.71 3.85
N GLU A 67 3.58 12.65 3.93
CA GLU A 67 4.88 12.49 4.61
C GLU A 67 4.71 12.17 6.11
N ASN A 68 3.74 12.81 6.75
CA ASN A 68 3.39 12.58 8.16
C ASN A 68 2.53 11.33 8.32
N ARG A 69 1.60 11.11 7.39
CA ARG A 69 0.61 10.01 7.45
C ARG A 69 1.22 8.64 7.18
N LEU A 70 2.28 8.55 6.38
CA LEU A 70 3.02 7.31 6.14
C LEU A 70 3.54 6.67 7.44
N LYS A 71 4.00 7.51 8.38
CA LYS A 71 4.55 7.07 9.68
C LYS A 71 3.49 6.62 10.69
N GLN A 72 2.21 6.80 10.37
CA GLN A 72 1.11 6.46 11.27
C GLN A 72 0.67 5.01 11.08
N TYR A 73 0.04 4.48 12.11
CA TYR A 73 -0.61 3.18 12.10
C TYR A 73 -2.04 3.27 11.57
N PRO A 74 -2.61 2.16 11.06
CA PRO A 74 -3.97 2.14 10.52
C PRO A 74 -5.02 2.68 11.50
N HIS A 75 -4.88 2.40 12.79
CA HIS A 75 -5.84 2.86 13.82
C HIS A 75 -5.93 4.38 13.93
N GLN A 76 -4.93 5.12 13.44
CA GLN A 76 -4.88 6.60 13.44
C GLN A 76 -5.55 7.22 12.21
N PHE A 77 -6.00 6.39 11.25
CA PHE A 77 -6.72 6.82 10.06
C PHE A 77 -8.23 6.72 10.29
N SER A 78 -8.99 7.66 9.72
CA SER A 78 -10.45 7.50 9.57
C SER A 78 -10.77 6.33 8.63
N GLY A 79 -11.99 5.79 8.71
CA GLY A 79 -12.40 4.68 7.83
C GLY A 79 -12.25 5.01 6.35
N GLY A 80 -12.66 6.21 5.93
CA GLY A 80 -12.48 6.66 4.54
C GLY A 80 -11.02 6.79 4.13
N MET A 81 -10.13 7.21 5.03
CA MET A 81 -8.69 7.25 4.75
C MET A 81 -8.10 5.84 4.62
N ARG A 82 -8.48 4.88 5.48
CA ARG A 82 -8.05 3.48 5.36
C ARG A 82 -8.48 2.88 4.02
N GLN A 83 -9.68 3.20 3.56
CA GLN A 83 -10.20 2.68 2.29
C GLN A 83 -9.35 3.19 1.13
N ARG A 84 -8.98 4.48 1.17
CA ARG A 84 -8.10 5.10 0.18
C ARG A 84 -6.70 4.50 0.20
N VAL A 85 -6.13 4.21 1.37
CA VAL A 85 -4.82 3.50 1.49
C VAL A 85 -4.88 2.12 0.86
N VAL A 86 -5.96 1.36 1.04
CA VAL A 86 -6.09 0.00 0.47
C VAL A 86 -6.22 0.02 -1.06
N ILE A 87 -6.67 1.13 -1.63
CA ILE A 87 -6.75 1.34 -3.08
C ILE A 87 -5.39 1.77 -3.67
N ALA A 88 -4.54 2.41 -2.85
CA ALA A 88 -3.25 2.98 -3.24
C ALA A 88 -2.22 1.87 -3.51
#